data_AF-A0AAE1JEP5-F1
#
_entry.id   AF-A0AAE1JEP5-F1
#
_cell.length_a   1.000
_cell.length_b   1.000
_cell.length_c   1.000
_cell.angle_alpha   90.00
_cell.angle_beta   90.00
_cell.angle_gamma   90.00
#
_symmetry.space_group_name_H-M   'P 1'
#
loop_
_entity.id
_entity.type
_entity.pdbx_description
1 polymer ?
#
loop_
_entity_poly.entity_id
_entity_poly.type
_entity_poly.pdbx_seq_one_letter_code
_entity_poly.pdbx_strand_id
1 'polypeptide(L)'
;MTKMEVRTLWGLVVSFMVLVQTLEIKCCVIQEREALLNIKTYFLTNYNDPVVEKRLSSWVSDDPNSDCCRWNRVTCHPSSARVSKLSLQALNVISSTYDPANVSLDFSLFQNFKEVTSLNFSHGGFQSLKNTAGSCHFWISKC
;
A
#
# COMPACT_ATOMS: atom_id res chain seq x y z
N MET A 1 37.95 18.56 33.76
CA MET A 1 37.65 17.99 32.42
C MET A 1 38.86 18.23 31.53
N THR A 2 39.44 17.18 30.94
CA THR A 2 40.70 17.31 30.20
C THR A 2 40.42 17.66 28.73
N LYS A 3 41.35 18.39 28.09
CA LYS A 3 41.30 18.73 26.66
C LYS A 3 41.15 17.49 25.76
N MET A 4 41.55 16.32 26.26
CA MET A 4 41.46 15.05 25.57
C MET A 4 40.03 14.50 25.56
N GLU A 5 39.30 14.59 26.68
CA GLU A 5 37.90 14.15 26.76
C GLU A 5 36.96 15.00 25.89
N VAL A 6 37.18 16.32 25.82
CA VAL A 6 36.39 17.22 24.96
C VAL A 6 36.52 16.84 23.48
N ARG A 7 37.72 16.43 23.05
CA ARG A 7 37.98 15.97 21.67
C ARG A 7 37.29 14.64 21.37
N THR A 8 37.33 13.71 22.32
CA THR A 8 36.65 12.41 22.19
C THR A 8 35.13 12.59 22.12
N LEU A 9 34.56 13.44 22.99
CA LEU A 9 33.13 13.76 22.99
C LEU A 9 32.69 14.42 21.67
N TRP A 10 33.47 15.39 21.16
CA TRP A 10 33.20 16.01 19.87
C TRP A 10 33.22 14.99 18.72
N GLY A 11 34.19 14.08 18.71
CA GLY A 11 34.27 13.01 17.70
C GLY A 11 33.04 12.08 17.74
N LEU A 12 32.58 11.71 18.93
CA LEU A 12 31.38 10.89 19.10
C LEU A 12 30.10 11.62 18.65
N VAL A 13 29.97 12.92 18.96
CA VAL A 13 28.83 13.74 18.51
C VAL A 13 28.80 13.83 16.99
N VAL A 14 29.93 14.11 16.34
CA VAL A 14 30.00 14.16 14.87
C VAL A 14 29.68 12.80 14.24
N SER A 15 30.22 11.70 14.80
CA SER A 15 29.91 10.33 14.35
C SER A 15 28.42 10.01 14.44
N PHE A 16 27.79 10.35 15.57
CA PHE A 16 26.34 10.17 15.77
C PHE A 16 25.52 11.00 14.77
N MET A 17 25.89 12.25 14.53
CA MET A 17 25.22 13.11 13.54
C MET A 17 25.31 12.54 12.13
N VAL A 18 26.44 11.94 11.74
CA VAL A 18 26.61 11.27 10.44
C VAL A 18 25.73 10.02 10.35
N LEU A 19 25.65 9.21 11.42
CA LEU A 19 24.77 8.03 11.46
C LEU A 19 23.29 8.40 11.32
N VAL A 20 22.85 9.48 11.97
CA VAL A 20 21.46 9.98 11.87
C VAL A 20 21.12 10.44 10.46
N GLN A 21 22.06 11.08 9.74
CA GLN A 21 21.85 11.51 8.36
C GLN A 21 21.71 10.33 7.38
N THR A 22 22.28 9.16 7.69
CA THR A 22 22.13 7.95 6.86
C THR A 22 20.83 7.18 7.11
N LEU A 23 20.06 7.56 8.13
CA LEU A 23 18.79 6.92 8.46
C LEU A 23 17.67 7.47 7.57
N GLU A 24 17.72 7.15 6.27
CA GLU A 24 16.60 7.41 5.36
C GLU A 24 15.43 6.49 5.72
N ILE A 25 14.50 6.97 6.55
CA ILE A 25 13.21 6.30 6.73
C ILE A 25 12.40 6.51 5.44
N LYS A 26 12.56 5.59 4.49
CA LYS A 26 11.79 5.57 3.25
C LYS A 26 10.38 5.08 3.55
N CYS A 27 9.49 6.00 3.91
CA CYS A 27 8.07 5.73 4.00
C CYS A 27 7.40 5.79 2.62
N CYS A 28 6.38 4.97 2.44
CA CYS A 28 5.47 5.05 1.31
C CYS A 28 4.85 6.46 1.13
N VAL A 29 4.60 6.83 -0.13
CA VAL A 29 4.04 8.12 -0.54
C VAL A 29 2.63 8.31 0.02
N ILE A 30 2.36 9.47 0.64
CA ILE A 30 1.10 9.76 1.35
C ILE A 30 -0.13 9.50 0.47
N GLN A 31 -0.12 9.91 -0.79
CA GLN A 31 -1.24 9.71 -1.71
C GLN A 31 -1.48 8.23 -2.04
N GLU A 32 -0.42 7.42 -2.08
CA GLU A 32 -0.52 5.96 -2.30
C GLU A 32 -1.05 5.27 -1.03
N ARG A 33 -0.62 5.71 0.15
CA ARG A 33 -1.16 5.26 1.44
C ARG A 33 -2.67 5.54 1.54
N GLU A 34 -3.10 6.76 1.25
CA GLU A 34 -4.52 7.14 1.26
C GLU A 34 -5.33 6.32 0.25
N ALA A 35 -4.78 6.08 -0.95
CA ALA A 35 -5.44 5.24 -1.94
C ALA A 35 -5.61 3.78 -1.46
N LEU A 36 -4.62 3.20 -0.80
CA LEU A 36 -4.74 1.88 -0.18
C LEU A 36 -5.84 1.87 0.91
N LEU A 37 -5.90 2.87 1.76
CA LEU A 37 -6.96 2.97 2.77
C LEU A 37 -8.35 3.12 2.15
N ASN A 38 -8.48 3.89 1.06
CA ASN A 38 -9.73 3.99 0.30
C ASN A 38 -10.15 2.63 -0.31
N ILE A 39 -9.18 1.85 -0.82
CA ILE A 39 -9.44 0.48 -1.29
C ILE A 39 -9.95 -0.38 -0.13
N LYS A 40 -9.30 -0.35 1.05
CA LYS A 40 -9.75 -1.11 2.23
C LYS A 40 -11.19 -0.75 2.60
N THR A 41 -11.52 0.54 2.67
CA THR A 41 -12.88 1.00 2.97
C THR A 41 -13.88 0.51 1.93
N TYR A 42 -13.55 0.59 0.63
CA TYR A 42 -14.39 0.07 -0.44
C TYR A 42 -14.74 -1.41 -0.21
N PHE A 43 -13.76 -2.24 0.14
CA PHE A 43 -14.01 -3.66 0.40
C PHE A 43 -14.85 -3.92 1.66
N LEU A 44 -14.57 -3.20 2.74
CA LEU A 44 -15.33 -3.34 3.98
C LEU A 44 -16.80 -2.94 3.77
N THR A 45 -17.06 -1.85 3.04
CA THR A 45 -18.43 -1.39 2.76
C THR A 45 -19.19 -2.32 1.82
N ASN A 46 -18.56 -2.85 0.77
CA ASN A 46 -19.27 -3.63 -0.25
C ASN A 46 -19.45 -5.12 0.10
N TYR A 47 -18.55 -5.71 0.89
CA TYR A 47 -18.62 -7.15 1.19
C TYR A 47 -18.86 -7.45 2.67
N ASN A 48 -18.72 -6.46 3.56
CA ASN A 48 -18.96 -6.55 5.01
C ASN A 48 -18.48 -7.88 5.65
N ASP A 49 -17.31 -8.34 5.22
CA ASP A 49 -16.79 -9.66 5.56
C ASP A 49 -15.65 -9.52 6.59
N PRO A 50 -15.76 -10.15 7.78
CA PRO A 50 -14.67 -10.25 8.76
C PRO A 50 -13.35 -10.76 8.18
N VAL A 51 -13.43 -11.53 7.10
CA VAL A 51 -12.25 -12.03 6.36
C VAL A 51 -11.50 -10.90 5.66
N VAL A 52 -12.18 -9.86 5.14
CA VAL A 52 -11.54 -8.67 4.55
C VAL A 52 -10.74 -7.95 5.62
N GLU A 53 -11.36 -7.68 6.77
CA GLU A 53 -10.70 -7.00 7.88
C GLU A 53 -9.48 -7.77 8.38
N LYS A 54 -9.60 -9.10 8.52
CA LYS A 54 -8.48 -9.98 8.88
C LYS A 54 -7.36 -9.93 7.85
N ARG A 55 -7.69 -10.01 6.55
CA ARG A 55 -6.71 -10.01 5.44
C ARG A 55 -6.00 -8.68 5.25
N LEU A 56 -6.66 -7.57 5.60
CA LEU A 56 -6.13 -6.19 5.51
C LEU A 56 -5.84 -5.58 6.88
N SER A 57 -5.61 -6.42 7.89
CA SER A 57 -5.40 -5.99 9.28
C SER A 57 -4.16 -5.10 9.46
N SER A 58 -3.11 -5.31 8.66
CA SER A 58 -1.91 -4.46 8.67
C SER A 58 -2.12 -3.08 8.06
N TRP A 59 -3.21 -2.83 7.33
CA TRP A 59 -3.47 -1.55 6.67
C TRP A 59 -4.10 -0.61 7.69
N VAL A 60 -3.25 0.04 8.49
CA VAL A 60 -3.67 0.84 9.65
C VAL A 60 -3.86 2.31 9.27
N SER A 61 -5.04 2.84 9.57
CA SER A 61 -5.36 4.26 9.45
C SER A 61 -4.79 5.09 10.59
N ASP A 62 -4.72 4.50 11.78
CA ASP A 62 -4.61 5.21 13.05
C ASP A 62 -3.20 5.75 13.33
N ASP A 63 -2.19 5.15 12.70
CA ASP A 63 -0.81 5.66 12.69
C ASP A 63 -0.54 6.38 11.36
N PRO A 64 -0.53 7.72 11.32
CA PRO A 64 -0.24 8.47 10.11
C PRO A 64 1.20 8.27 9.59
N ASN A 65 2.11 7.79 10.44
CA ASN A 65 3.51 7.49 10.09
C ASN A 65 3.71 6.03 9.69
N SER A 66 2.66 5.21 9.65
CA SER A 66 2.75 3.82 9.24
C SER A 66 3.24 3.68 7.81
N ASP A 67 4.35 2.96 7.64
CA ASP A 67 4.90 2.68 6.33
C ASP A 67 4.06 1.63 5.58
N CYS A 68 3.35 2.08 4.55
CA CYS A 68 2.49 1.21 3.75
C CYS A 68 3.26 0.12 2.99
N CYS A 69 4.58 0.28 2.78
CA CYS A 69 5.43 -0.75 2.19
C CYS A 69 5.60 -1.98 3.07
N ARG A 70 5.32 -1.86 4.37
CA ARG A 70 5.34 -2.96 5.34
C ARG A 70 3.98 -3.62 5.52
N TRP A 71 2.95 -3.12 4.85
CA TRP A 71 1.63 -3.71 4.91
C TRP A 71 1.59 -5.03 4.14
N ASN A 72 0.86 -6.00 4.68
CA ASN A 72 0.62 -7.26 3.99
C ASN A 72 0.01 -6.98 2.62
N ARG A 73 0.48 -7.73 1.61
CA ARG A 73 0.00 -7.66 0.21
C ARG A 73 0.37 -6.37 -0.54
N VAL A 74 1.17 -5.50 0.06
CA VAL A 74 1.79 -4.35 -0.59
C VAL A 74 3.26 -4.69 -0.86
N THR A 75 3.75 -4.38 -2.04
CA THR A 75 5.19 -4.48 -2.36
C THR A 75 5.63 -3.17 -2.98
N CYS A 76 6.60 -2.52 -2.36
CA CYS A 76 7.17 -1.29 -2.89
C CYS A 76 8.42 -1.56 -3.73
N HIS A 77 8.67 -0.66 -4.67
CA HIS A 77 9.92 -0.65 -5.42
C HIS A 77 11.05 -0.16 -4.49
N PRO A 78 12.20 -0.86 -4.43
CA PRO A 78 13.24 -0.60 -3.42
C PRO A 78 13.91 0.77 -3.55
N SER A 79 13.94 1.35 -4.76
CA SER A 79 14.59 2.66 -4.98
C SER A 79 13.66 3.85 -4.72
N SER A 80 12.40 3.77 -5.16
CA SER A 80 11.44 4.88 -5.13
C SER A 80 10.53 4.87 -3.90
N ALA A 81 10.49 3.77 -3.15
CA ALA A 81 9.57 3.54 -2.03
C ALA A 81 8.08 3.68 -2.43
N ARG A 82 7.77 3.52 -3.71
CA ARG A 82 6.41 3.55 -4.24
C ARG A 82 5.84 2.16 -4.38
N VAL A 83 4.52 2.05 -4.25
CA VAL A 83 3.81 0.79 -4.43
C VAL A 83 4.00 0.31 -5.87
N SER A 84 4.56 -0.89 -6.01
CA SER A 84 4.88 -1.53 -7.29
C SER A 84 4.02 -2.76 -7.56
N LYS A 85 3.62 -3.48 -6.52
CA LYS A 85 2.71 -4.62 -6.61
C LYS A 85 1.68 -4.55 -5.48
N LEU A 86 0.44 -4.87 -5.81
CA LEU A 86 -0.67 -4.90 -4.88
C LEU A 86 -1.49 -6.16 -5.08
N SER A 87 -1.72 -6.90 -3.99
CA SER A 87 -2.56 -8.09 -4.00
C SER A 87 -3.89 -7.82 -3.29
N LEU A 88 -4.98 -7.89 -4.04
CA LEU A 88 -6.36 -7.86 -3.56
C LEU A 88 -7.02 -9.25 -3.63
N GLN A 89 -6.18 -10.29 -3.67
CA GLN A 89 -6.59 -11.69 -3.75
C GLN A 89 -7.60 -12.05 -2.66
N ALA A 90 -8.69 -12.68 -3.08
CA ALA A 90 -9.75 -13.18 -2.22
C ALA A 90 -10.45 -12.11 -1.36
N LEU A 91 -10.35 -10.81 -1.63
CA LEU A 91 -11.03 -9.81 -0.81
C LEU A 91 -12.56 -9.72 -1.03
N ASN A 92 -13.10 -10.44 -2.01
CA ASN A 92 -14.54 -10.50 -2.32
C ASN A 92 -15.06 -11.95 -2.33
N VAL A 93 -14.56 -12.78 -1.40
CA VAL A 93 -15.10 -14.14 -1.22
C VAL A 93 -16.47 -14.00 -0.55
N ILE A 94 -17.51 -13.79 -1.37
CA ILE A 94 -18.88 -13.64 -0.89
C ILE A 94 -19.31 -14.94 -0.21
N SER A 95 -19.78 -14.84 1.04
CA SER A 95 -20.56 -15.89 1.69
C SER A 95 -21.91 -16.02 0.98
N SER A 96 -22.00 -17.03 0.11
CA SER A 96 -23.22 -17.74 -0.33
C SER A 96 -24.44 -16.99 -0.91
N THR A 97 -24.46 -15.66 -1.02
CA THR A 97 -25.73 -14.94 -1.22
C THR A 97 -25.75 -13.83 -2.27
N TYR A 98 -24.70 -13.68 -3.09
CA TYR A 98 -24.68 -12.65 -4.13
C TYR A 98 -24.12 -13.18 -5.45
N ASP A 99 -24.76 -12.76 -6.53
CA ASP A 99 -24.45 -13.15 -7.91
C ASP A 99 -22.97 -12.87 -8.25
N PRO A 100 -22.14 -13.90 -8.50
CA PRO A 100 -20.72 -13.74 -8.80
C PRO A 100 -20.44 -13.06 -10.15
N ALA A 101 -21.46 -12.70 -10.93
CA ALA A 101 -21.31 -12.17 -12.28
C ALA A 101 -20.97 -10.67 -12.36
N ASN A 102 -21.14 -9.87 -11.29
CA ASN A 102 -21.13 -8.40 -11.42
C ASN A 102 -20.18 -7.63 -10.50
N VAL A 103 -19.14 -8.31 -10.00
CA VAL A 103 -18.17 -7.62 -9.14
C VAL A 103 -17.10 -6.93 -9.99
N SER A 104 -17.25 -5.62 -10.18
CA SER A 104 -16.31 -4.76 -10.90
C SER A 104 -15.76 -3.66 -10.00
N LEU A 105 -14.43 -3.51 -9.94
CA LEU A 105 -13.79 -2.37 -9.29
C LEU A 105 -13.72 -1.20 -10.25
N ASP A 106 -13.91 0.00 -9.73
CA ASP A 106 -13.63 1.23 -10.48
C ASP A 106 -12.11 1.44 -10.56
N PHE A 107 -11.61 1.70 -11.76
CA PHE A 107 -10.22 2.04 -12.00
C PHE A 107 -9.79 3.31 -11.25
N SER A 108 -10.74 4.20 -10.92
CA SER A 108 -10.48 5.42 -10.14
C SER A 108 -9.81 5.15 -8.78
N LEU A 109 -10.02 3.96 -8.20
CA LEU A 109 -9.36 3.51 -6.96
C LEU A 109 -7.83 3.43 -7.08
N PHE A 110 -7.31 3.30 -8.31
CA PHE A 110 -5.88 3.08 -8.57
C PHE A 110 -5.15 4.30 -9.13
N GLN A 111 -5.82 5.44 -9.32
CA GLN A 111 -5.26 6.63 -10.00
C GLN A 111 -4.02 7.24 -9.33
N ASN A 112 -3.89 7.05 -8.01
CA ASN A 112 -2.80 7.62 -7.21
C ASN A 112 -1.53 6.77 -7.25
N PHE A 113 -1.59 5.52 -7.74
CA PHE A 113 -0.42 4.67 -7.87
C PHE A 113 0.33 4.96 -9.17
N LYS A 114 1.59 5.37 -9.07
CA LYS A 114 2.38 5.75 -10.26
C LYS A 114 3.31 4.65 -10.78
N GLU A 115 3.64 3.66 -9.95
CA GLU A 115 4.60 2.60 -10.28
C GLU A 115 4.01 1.19 -10.15
N VAL A 116 2.69 1.06 -9.96
CA VAL A 116 2.06 -0.26 -9.90
C VAL A 116 2.15 -0.96 -11.24
N THR A 117 2.86 -2.09 -11.25
CA THR A 117 3.07 -2.96 -12.41
C THR A 117 2.29 -4.28 -12.30
N SER A 118 1.87 -4.64 -11.08
CA SER A 118 1.16 -5.89 -10.82
C SER A 118 -0.01 -5.67 -9.87
N LEU A 119 -1.21 -6.03 -10.33
CA LEU A 119 -2.43 -6.10 -9.54
C LEU A 119 -2.95 -7.54 -9.55
N ASN A 120 -3.06 -8.15 -8.37
CA ASN A 120 -3.54 -9.53 -8.22
C ASN A 120 -4.95 -9.56 -7.61
N PHE A 121 -5.94 -9.96 -8.41
CA PHE A 121 -7.34 -10.14 -7.99
C PHE A 121 -7.75 -11.62 -7.90
N SER A 122 -6.79 -12.56 -7.94
CA SER A 122 -7.08 -13.99 -8.01
C SER A 122 -7.89 -14.50 -6.81
N HIS A 123 -8.51 -15.68 -6.95
CA HIS A 123 -9.28 -16.34 -5.87
C HIS A 123 -10.38 -15.46 -5.28
N GLY A 124 -10.82 -14.47 -6.03
CA GLY A 124 -11.95 -13.59 -5.77
C GLY A 124 -12.92 -13.63 -6.94
N GLY A 125 -14.19 -13.25 -6.71
CA GLY A 125 -15.20 -13.16 -7.77
C GLY A 125 -15.04 -11.97 -8.73
N PHE A 126 -13.87 -11.32 -8.76
CA PHE A 126 -13.66 -10.14 -9.62
C PHE A 126 -13.43 -10.60 -11.05
N GLN A 127 -14.32 -10.17 -11.95
CA GLN A 127 -14.23 -10.52 -13.37
C GLN A 127 -13.75 -9.37 -14.25
N SER A 128 -13.80 -8.11 -13.77
CA SER A 128 -13.40 -6.95 -14.58
C SER A 128 -13.08 -5.69 -13.74
N LEU A 129 -12.31 -4.77 -14.33
CA LEU A 129 -12.21 -3.36 -13.91
C LEU A 129 -13.11 -2.53 -14.83
N LYS A 130 -13.91 -1.63 -14.27
CA LYS A 130 -14.69 -0.67 -15.04
C LYS A 130 -14.07 0.72 -14.90
N ASN A 131 -14.04 1.48 -15.98
CA ASN A 131 -13.79 2.91 -15.95
C ASN A 131 -15.14 3.58 -16.28
N THR A 132 -15.45 4.70 -15.65
CA THR A 132 -16.58 5.56 -16.05
C THR A 132 -16.47 6.06 -17.50
N ALA A 133 -15.29 5.91 -18.14
CA ALA A 133 -15.04 6.19 -19.56
C ALA A 133 -14.94 4.95 -20.50
N GLY A 134 -15.26 3.74 -20.04
CA GLY A 134 -15.25 2.52 -20.88
C GLY A 134 -14.19 1.49 -20.46
N SER A 135 -14.57 0.20 -20.54
CA SER A 135 -13.83 -0.95 -20.01
C SER A 135 -12.38 -1.05 -20.54
N CYS A 136 -11.38 -0.86 -19.67
CA CYS A 136 -9.99 -1.23 -19.97
C CYS A 136 -9.85 -2.76 -19.76
N HIS A 137 -9.64 -3.52 -20.84
CA HIS A 137 -9.26 -4.93 -20.76
C HIS A 137 -7.83 -5.05 -20.22
N PHE A 138 -7.64 -6.02 -19.34
CA PHE A 138 -6.45 -6.31 -18.54
C PHE A 138 -5.15 -6.24 -19.34
N TRP A 139 -4.38 -5.16 -19.18
CA TRP A 139 -2.92 -5.07 -19.00
C TRP A 139 -2.63 -3.61 -18.63
N ILE A 140 -1.92 -3.39 -17.53
CA ILE A 140 -1.57 -2.05 -17.03
C ILE A 140 -0.52 -1.46 -17.97
N SER A 141 -0.99 -0.88 -19.06
CA SER A 141 -0.21 0.01 -19.91
C SER A 141 -1.15 1.11 -20.37
N LYS A 142 -1.22 2.17 -19.56
CA LYS A 142 -1.83 3.47 -19.84
C LYS A 142 -3.22 3.41 -20.51
N CYS A 143 -4.24 3.44 -19.67
CA CYS A 143 -5.35 4.37 -19.89
C CYS A 143 -4.88 5.71 -19.25
#